data_AF-A0A2H3EHP3-F1
#
_entry.id   AF-A0A2H3EHP3-F1
#
_cell.length_a   1.000
_cell.length_b   1.000
_cell.length_c   1.000
_cell.angle_alpha   90.00
_cell.angle_beta   90.00
_cell.angle_gamma   90.00
#
_symmetry.space_group_name_H-M   'P 1'
#
loop_
_entity.id
_entity.type
_entity.pdbx_description
1 polymer ?
#
loop_
_entity_poly.entity_id
_entity_poly.type
_entity_poly.pdbx_seq_one_letter_code
_entity_poly.pdbx_strand_id
1 'polypeptide(L)'
;MMSPVQWVTLGLLAFLFILAYIYDDDRKLKAIPSRAAQFSPNRWSPKDVERMASECELAAPSIDDQLPSKTGRRYIVIRGLLRRGEDPNRIRILDIRPPKRLNLLEGKAKDVQFMQVDISDKISVDVAFSEPWPYNDESPISVFNMAAHIRFYERHAALIPLSARVNVQGAQNIIDACRKVDASILVHTSSGSVSVHSSCFLLWPWQEEPKHFVQVINDDDEPIPKTHKDFFSNYRYTKRQAEILVRGANDADGL
;
A
#
# COMPACT_ATOMS: atom_id res chain seq x y z
N MET A 1 18.06 9.41 -55.75
CA MET A 1 18.68 10.03 -54.55
C MET A 1 17.75 11.17 -54.13
N MET A 2 17.22 11.17 -52.90
CA MET A 2 16.29 12.22 -52.46
C MET A 2 17.02 13.55 -52.30
N SER A 3 16.41 14.65 -52.73
CA SER A 3 16.97 15.99 -52.56
C SER A 3 16.91 16.44 -51.09
N PRO A 4 17.77 17.39 -50.66
CA PRO A 4 17.70 17.95 -49.31
C PRO A 4 16.31 18.48 -48.93
N VAL A 5 15.60 19.09 -49.89
CA VAL A 5 14.22 19.58 -49.69
C VAL A 5 13.24 18.43 -49.43
N GLN A 6 13.38 17.31 -50.13
CA GLN A 6 12.56 16.12 -49.89
C GLN A 6 12.81 15.53 -48.49
N TRP A 7 14.06 15.52 -48.02
CA TRP A 7 14.40 15.09 -46.67
C TRP A 7 13.82 16.01 -45.59
N VAL A 8 13.95 17.33 -45.76
CA VAL A 8 13.36 18.32 -44.82
C VAL A 8 11.84 18.18 -44.78
N THR A 9 11.20 18.04 -45.94
CA THR A 9 9.74 17.87 -46.04
C THR A 9 9.29 16.59 -45.34
N LEU A 10 9.96 15.47 -45.57
CA LEU A 10 9.63 14.20 -44.92
C LEU A 10 9.83 14.29 -43.40
N GLY A 11 10.90 14.93 -42.95
CA GLY A 11 11.15 15.17 -41.52
C GLY A 11 10.07 16.02 -40.86
N LEU A 12 9.63 17.10 -41.52
CA LEU A 12 8.54 17.94 -41.02
C LEU A 12 7.22 17.18 -40.97
N LEU A 13 6.88 16.40 -42.01
CA LEU A 13 5.66 15.59 -42.02
C LEU A 13 5.68 14.51 -40.93
N ALA A 14 6.80 13.83 -40.72
CA ALA A 14 6.95 12.85 -39.65
C ALA A 14 6.80 13.51 -38.27
N PHE A 15 7.40 14.69 -38.07
CA PHE A 15 7.27 15.44 -36.83
C PHE A 15 5.82 15.87 -36.56
N LEU A 16 5.14 16.44 -37.56
CA LEU A 16 3.73 16.84 -37.44
C LEU A 16 2.82 15.63 -37.19
N PHE A 17 3.11 14.49 -37.80
CA PHE A 17 2.38 13.25 -37.55
C PHE A 17 2.54 12.76 -36.10
N ILE A 18 3.76 12.80 -35.54
CA ILE A 18 4.02 12.45 -34.14
C ILE A 18 3.27 13.41 -33.20
N LEU A 19 3.30 14.73 -33.47
CA LEU A 19 2.57 15.70 -32.66
C LEU A 19 1.06 15.48 -32.70
N ALA A 20 0.50 15.21 -33.89
CA ALA A 20 -0.92 14.92 -34.04
C ALA A 20 -1.31 13.62 -33.31
N TYR A 21 -0.45 12.61 -33.37
CA TYR A 21 -0.64 11.35 -32.64
C TYR A 21 -0.63 11.55 -31.13
N ILE A 22 0.36 12.26 -30.58
CA ILE A 22 0.44 12.57 -29.14
C ILE A 22 -0.79 13.38 -28.71
N TYR A 23 -1.20 14.37 -29.50
CA TYR A 23 -2.38 15.18 -29.21
C TYR A 23 -3.67 14.34 -29.15
N ASP A 24 -3.86 13.42 -30.10
CA ASP A 24 -5.02 12.53 -30.12
C ASP A 24 -5.01 11.53 -28.96
N ASP A 25 -3.86 10.94 -28.66
CA ASP A 25 -3.66 10.05 -27.49
C ASP A 25 -3.99 10.78 -26.18
N ASP A 26 -3.42 11.97 -25.97
CA ASP A 26 -3.70 12.83 -24.82
C ASP A 26 -5.20 13.18 -24.70
N ARG A 27 -5.83 13.51 -25.83
CA ARG A 27 -7.27 13.84 -25.87
C ARG A 27 -8.12 12.65 -25.43
N LYS A 28 -7.77 11.43 -25.87
CA LYS A 28 -8.43 10.19 -25.46
C LYS A 28 -8.21 9.89 -23.97
N LEU A 29 -6.99 10.02 -23.47
CA LEU A 29 -6.65 9.77 -22.06
C LEU A 29 -7.28 10.78 -21.09
N LYS A 30 -7.52 12.01 -21.54
CA LYS A 30 -8.21 13.06 -20.75
C LYS A 30 -9.73 12.86 -20.71
N ALA A 31 -10.29 12.06 -21.61
CA ALA A 31 -11.72 11.78 -21.63
C ALA A 31 -12.09 10.78 -20.52
N ILE A 32 -13.18 11.07 -19.80
CA ILE A 32 -13.75 10.13 -18.83
C ILE A 32 -14.68 9.16 -19.59
N PRO A 33 -14.42 7.84 -19.56
CA PRO A 33 -15.30 6.88 -20.22
C PRO A 33 -16.72 6.95 -19.65
N SER A 34 -17.74 6.84 -20.51
CA SER A 34 -19.16 6.90 -20.11
C SER A 34 -19.50 5.89 -19.00
N ARG A 35 -18.93 4.68 -19.07
CA ARG A 35 -19.06 3.64 -18.04
C ARG A 35 -18.47 4.05 -16.69
N ALA A 36 -17.45 4.91 -16.63
CA ALA A 36 -16.92 5.44 -15.37
C ALA A 36 -17.75 6.60 -14.82
N ALA A 37 -18.45 7.34 -15.68
CA ALA A 37 -19.30 8.46 -15.27
C ALA A 37 -20.54 7.97 -14.48
N GLN A 38 -21.02 6.75 -14.76
CA GLN A 38 -22.13 6.14 -14.04
C GLN A 38 -21.85 5.94 -12.54
N PHE A 39 -20.59 5.66 -12.17
CA PHE A 39 -20.20 5.38 -10.77
C PHE A 39 -19.89 6.63 -9.94
N SER A 40 -19.55 7.75 -10.56
CA SER A 40 -19.50 9.04 -9.87
C SER A 40 -19.86 10.15 -10.86
N PRO A 41 -21.17 10.49 -10.93
CA PRO A 41 -21.68 11.49 -11.86
C PRO A 41 -21.19 12.89 -11.50
N ASN A 42 -20.96 13.14 -10.20
CA ASN A 42 -20.34 14.36 -9.69
C ASN A 42 -18.88 14.05 -9.34
N ARG A 43 -17.94 14.72 -10.02
CA ARG A 43 -16.51 14.64 -9.73
C ARG A 43 -16.10 15.75 -8.79
N TRP A 44 -15.13 15.48 -7.93
CA TRP A 44 -14.53 16.49 -7.07
C TRP A 44 -13.79 17.52 -7.91
N SER A 45 -14.17 18.77 -7.79
CA SER A 45 -13.38 19.90 -8.28
C SER A 45 -12.34 20.31 -7.22
N PRO A 46 -11.28 21.04 -7.61
CA PRO A 46 -10.36 21.63 -6.64
C PRO A 46 -11.06 22.43 -5.53
N LYS A 47 -12.13 23.16 -5.86
CA LYS A 47 -12.94 23.91 -4.90
C LYS A 47 -13.65 23.03 -3.89
N ASP A 48 -14.09 21.84 -4.31
CA ASP A 48 -14.73 20.88 -3.39
C ASP A 48 -13.70 20.33 -2.39
N VAL A 49 -12.47 20.07 -2.86
CA VAL A 49 -11.36 19.63 -2.01
C VAL A 49 -10.99 20.70 -0.99
N GLU A 50 -10.84 21.95 -1.43
CA GLU A 50 -10.55 23.09 -0.55
C GLU A 50 -11.66 23.29 0.49
N ARG A 51 -12.92 23.28 0.06
CA ARG A 51 -14.08 23.39 0.96
C ARG A 51 -14.08 22.29 2.01
N MET A 52 -13.91 21.02 1.60
CA MET A 52 -13.87 19.89 2.53
C MET A 52 -12.69 19.99 3.51
N ALA A 53 -11.52 20.45 3.04
CA ALA A 53 -10.37 20.64 3.92
C ALA A 53 -10.67 21.68 5.01
N SER A 54 -11.25 22.83 4.63
CA SER A 54 -11.67 23.85 5.61
C SER A 54 -12.76 23.35 6.55
N GLU A 55 -13.73 22.58 6.05
CA GLU A 55 -14.76 21.95 6.89
C GLU A 55 -14.13 20.96 7.90
N CYS A 56 -13.15 20.16 7.49
CA CYS A 56 -12.46 19.22 8.37
C CYS A 56 -11.60 19.94 9.43
N GLU A 57 -10.93 21.03 9.07
CA GLU A 57 -10.16 21.85 10.02
C GLU A 57 -11.07 22.49 11.07
N LEU A 58 -12.23 23.01 10.66
CA LEU A 58 -13.22 23.61 11.55
C LEU A 58 -13.92 22.59 12.44
N ALA A 59 -14.28 21.43 11.88
CA ALA A 59 -14.99 20.39 12.61
C ALA A 59 -14.10 19.60 13.57
N ALA A 60 -12.78 19.58 13.34
CA ALA A 60 -11.80 18.78 14.09
C ALA A 60 -12.31 17.35 14.38
N PRO A 61 -12.65 16.57 13.32
CA PRO A 61 -13.38 15.33 13.47
C PRO A 61 -12.63 14.37 14.41
N SER A 62 -13.32 13.96 15.47
CA SER A 62 -12.83 12.93 16.37
C SER A 62 -13.50 11.59 16.06
N ILE A 63 -12.79 10.52 16.38
CA ILE A 63 -13.29 9.15 16.33
C ILE A 63 -13.44 8.57 17.75
N ASP A 64 -13.31 9.40 18.79
CA ASP A 64 -13.26 8.92 20.17
C ASP A 64 -14.55 8.20 20.59
N ASP A 65 -15.68 8.58 20.01
CA ASP A 65 -16.99 7.92 20.15
C ASP A 65 -17.08 6.57 19.42
N GLN A 66 -16.19 6.34 18.44
CA GLN A 66 -16.06 5.10 17.67
C GLN A 66 -14.94 4.19 18.20
N LEU A 67 -14.13 4.65 19.15
CA LEU A 67 -13.05 3.85 19.71
C LEU A 67 -13.65 2.72 20.57
N PRO A 68 -13.31 1.45 20.29
CA PRO A 68 -13.74 0.36 21.15
C PRO A 68 -13.05 0.45 22.51
N SER A 69 -13.59 -0.24 23.51
CA SER A 69 -12.96 -0.35 24.83
C SER A 69 -11.58 -0.99 24.74
N LYS A 70 -10.75 -0.75 25.78
CA LYS A 70 -9.46 -1.41 25.94
C LYS A 70 -9.65 -2.92 25.99
N THR A 71 -8.66 -3.63 25.47
CA THR A 71 -8.65 -5.09 25.41
C THR A 71 -7.75 -5.72 26.47
N GLY A 72 -6.76 -4.97 26.96
CA GLY A 72 -5.73 -5.49 27.87
C GLY A 72 -4.71 -6.43 27.21
N ARG A 73 -4.73 -6.58 25.89
CA ARG A 73 -3.81 -7.47 25.16
C ARG A 73 -2.41 -6.86 25.04
N ARG A 74 -1.44 -7.70 24.68
CA ARG A 74 -0.09 -7.25 24.28
C ARG A 74 -0.06 -6.98 22.78
N TYR A 75 0.61 -5.90 22.38
CA TYR A 75 0.58 -5.38 21.02
C TYR A 75 1.97 -5.22 20.45
N ILE A 76 2.24 -5.91 19.34
CA ILE A 76 3.41 -5.62 18.51
C ILE A 76 2.92 -4.86 17.29
N VAL A 77 3.23 -3.57 17.24
CA VAL A 77 2.78 -2.68 16.18
C VAL A 77 3.95 -2.30 15.29
N ILE A 78 3.95 -2.82 14.09
CA ILE A 78 4.93 -2.47 13.07
C ILE A 78 4.39 -1.23 12.36
N ARG A 79 4.64 -0.04 12.96
CA ARG A 79 4.15 1.33 12.62
C ARG A 79 2.83 1.82 13.26
N GLY A 80 2.81 2.12 14.56
CA GLY A 80 1.89 3.09 15.22
C GLY A 80 0.38 2.77 15.37
N LEU A 81 -0.13 2.73 16.62
CA LEU A 81 -1.56 2.80 17.03
C LEU A 81 -1.65 3.06 18.55
N LEU A 82 -2.21 4.18 19.03
CA LEU A 82 -2.18 4.52 20.48
C LEU A 82 -3.45 5.16 21.08
N ARG A 83 -4.43 5.59 20.28
CA ARG A 83 -5.58 6.39 20.78
C ARG A 83 -6.57 5.63 21.65
N ARG A 84 -6.65 4.30 21.56
CA ARG A 84 -7.58 3.46 22.37
C ARG A 84 -7.28 3.46 23.87
N GLY A 85 -6.09 3.94 24.27
CA GLY A 85 -5.71 4.07 25.68
C GLY A 85 -5.26 2.76 26.34
N GLU A 86 -4.80 1.79 25.53
CA GLU A 86 -4.08 0.60 26.03
C GLU A 86 -2.87 1.02 26.88
N ASP A 87 -2.40 0.12 27.76
CA ASP A 87 -1.23 0.36 28.59
C ASP A 87 0.04 0.44 27.71
N PRO A 88 0.83 1.53 27.74
CA PRO A 88 2.09 1.63 27.01
C PRO A 88 3.06 0.47 27.24
N ASN A 89 3.07 -0.12 28.44
CA ASN A 89 3.92 -1.27 28.77
C ASN A 89 3.52 -2.56 28.04
N ARG A 90 2.31 -2.59 27.47
CA ARG A 90 1.77 -3.69 26.66
C ARG A 90 1.88 -3.41 25.17
N ILE A 91 2.57 -2.35 24.75
CA ILE A 91 2.72 -1.99 23.35
C ILE A 91 4.21 -1.88 23.00
N ARG A 92 4.58 -2.48 21.87
CA ARG A 92 5.88 -2.33 21.22
C ARG A 92 5.70 -1.76 19.83
N ILE A 93 6.49 -0.76 19.50
CA ILE A 93 6.57 -0.21 18.15
C ILE A 93 7.86 -0.70 17.51
N LEU A 94 7.72 -1.43 16.39
CA LEU A 94 8.84 -1.87 15.57
C LEU A 94 8.89 -1.05 14.28
N ASP A 95 9.99 -0.37 14.01
CA ASP A 95 10.21 0.35 12.74
C ASP A 95 11.72 0.49 12.50
N ILE A 96 12.12 0.74 11.26
CA ILE A 96 13.52 1.03 10.91
C ILE A 96 13.96 2.42 11.38
N ARG A 97 13.01 3.29 11.75
CA ARG A 97 13.27 4.64 12.27
C ARG A 97 12.34 4.98 13.45
N PRO A 98 12.83 5.73 14.44
CA PRO A 98 11.99 6.20 15.54
C PRO A 98 10.88 7.12 15.04
N PRO A 99 9.75 7.19 15.78
CA PRO A 99 8.65 8.07 15.42
C PRO A 99 9.09 9.54 15.43
N LYS A 100 8.58 10.31 14.48
CA LYS A 100 8.81 11.78 14.40
C LYS A 100 7.55 12.61 14.60
N ARG A 101 6.38 11.96 14.62
CA ARG A 101 5.11 12.67 14.76
C ARG A 101 4.94 13.11 16.21
N LEU A 102 4.63 14.39 16.44
CA LEU A 102 4.51 14.97 17.79
C LEU A 102 3.55 14.20 18.70
N ASN A 103 2.43 13.71 18.16
CA ASN A 103 1.46 12.91 18.90
C ASN A 103 1.99 11.53 19.37
N LEU A 104 3.16 11.10 18.90
CA LEU A 104 3.87 9.90 19.36
C LEU A 104 5.04 10.23 20.31
N LEU A 105 5.36 11.51 20.47
CA LEU A 105 6.47 12.00 21.30
C LEU A 105 5.99 12.59 22.64
N GLU A 106 4.67 12.69 22.84
CA GLU A 106 4.04 13.32 23.99
C GLU A 106 3.05 12.36 24.69
N GLY A 107 2.60 12.76 25.88
CA GLY A 107 1.61 12.01 26.65
C GLY A 107 2.06 10.57 26.96
N LYS A 108 1.11 9.62 27.00
CA LYS A 108 1.39 8.19 27.20
C LYS A 108 2.05 7.52 26.00
N ALA A 109 2.00 8.16 24.83
CA ALA A 109 2.52 7.59 23.60
C ALA A 109 4.04 7.49 23.60
N LYS A 110 4.72 8.45 24.26
CA LYS A 110 6.17 8.47 24.40
C LYS A 110 6.71 7.32 25.29
N ASP A 111 5.86 6.77 26.15
CA ASP A 111 6.22 5.72 27.11
C ASP A 111 6.15 4.32 26.48
N VAL A 112 5.70 4.23 25.22
CA VAL A 112 5.62 2.99 24.46
C VAL A 112 7.02 2.57 24.04
N GLN A 113 7.34 1.29 24.23
CA GLN A 113 8.65 0.76 23.87
C GLN A 113 8.85 0.84 22.35
N PHE A 114 9.91 1.52 21.91
CA PHE A 114 10.37 1.52 20.53
C PHE A 114 11.56 0.58 20.37
N MET A 115 11.53 -0.27 19.35
CA MET A 115 12.66 -1.12 18.96
C MET A 115 12.97 -0.89 17.48
N GLN A 116 14.21 -0.54 17.17
CA GLN A 116 14.63 -0.37 15.80
C GLN A 116 14.81 -1.74 15.13
N VAL A 117 13.96 -2.06 14.16
CA VAL A 117 13.91 -3.38 13.51
C VAL A 117 13.79 -3.23 12.01
N ASP A 118 14.66 -3.91 11.28
CA ASP A 118 14.47 -4.18 9.85
C ASP A 118 13.76 -5.53 9.72
N ILE A 119 12.50 -5.52 9.28
CA ILE A 119 11.72 -6.75 9.17
C ILE A 119 12.28 -7.74 8.14
N SER A 120 13.17 -7.31 7.25
CA SER A 120 13.86 -8.22 6.34
C SER A 120 14.96 -9.05 6.99
N ASP A 121 15.45 -8.62 8.16
CA ASP A 121 16.38 -9.38 9.00
C ASP A 121 15.59 -10.27 9.98
N LYS A 122 15.61 -11.57 9.72
CA LYS A 122 14.92 -12.56 10.55
C LYS A 122 15.41 -12.53 12.00
N ILE A 123 16.71 -12.34 12.24
CA ILE A 123 17.26 -12.38 13.59
C ILE A 123 16.76 -11.16 14.38
N SER A 124 16.78 -9.98 13.76
CA SER A 124 16.25 -8.75 14.36
C SER A 124 14.76 -8.89 14.74
N VAL A 125 13.96 -9.48 13.86
CA VAL A 125 12.54 -9.77 14.14
C VAL A 125 12.37 -10.74 15.30
N ASP A 126 13.06 -11.89 15.27
CA ASP A 126 12.98 -12.92 16.31
C ASP A 126 13.34 -12.35 17.69
N VAL A 127 14.39 -11.53 17.78
CA VAL A 127 14.82 -10.88 19.02
C VAL A 127 13.73 -9.92 19.53
N ALA A 128 13.19 -9.06 18.67
CA ALA A 128 12.17 -8.09 19.06
C ALA A 128 10.85 -8.75 19.52
N PHE A 129 10.46 -9.86 18.89
CA PHE A 129 9.26 -10.60 19.26
C PHE A 129 9.45 -11.37 20.59
N SER A 130 10.66 -11.90 20.82
CA SER A 130 10.96 -12.71 22.02
C SER A 130 11.33 -11.88 23.26
N GLU A 131 11.45 -10.55 23.12
CA GLU A 131 11.76 -9.65 24.23
C GLU A 131 10.75 -9.84 25.38
N PRO A 132 11.19 -9.97 26.65
CA PRO A 132 10.28 -10.16 27.78
C PRO A 132 9.36 -8.96 28.00
N TRP A 133 8.07 -9.22 28.26
CA TRP A 133 7.13 -8.16 28.61
C TRP A 133 7.27 -7.75 30.08
N PRO A 134 7.05 -6.46 30.42
CA PRO A 134 7.05 -6.02 31.81
C PRO A 134 6.09 -6.86 32.68
N TYR A 135 6.48 -7.08 33.94
CA TYR A 135 5.66 -7.79 34.94
C TYR A 135 5.30 -9.25 34.59
N ASN A 136 6.04 -9.88 33.67
CA ASN A 136 5.74 -11.23 33.16
C ASN A 136 4.30 -11.35 32.65
N ASP A 137 3.82 -10.32 31.96
CA ASP A 137 2.46 -10.31 31.43
C ASP A 137 2.26 -11.44 30.39
N GLU A 138 1.32 -12.34 30.65
CA GLU A 138 0.99 -13.50 29.81
C GLU A 138 -0.23 -13.27 28.89
N SER A 139 -0.79 -12.05 28.85
CA SER A 139 -1.97 -11.76 28.03
C SER A 139 -1.74 -12.08 26.54
N PRO A 140 -2.76 -12.47 25.75
CA PRO A 140 -2.53 -12.84 24.35
C PRO A 140 -1.91 -11.70 23.52
N ILE A 141 -1.07 -12.06 22.55
CA ILE A 141 -0.39 -11.11 21.66
C ILE A 141 -1.22 -10.85 20.40
N SER A 142 -1.29 -9.58 20.00
CA SER A 142 -1.81 -9.12 18.70
C SER A 142 -0.75 -8.34 17.94
N VAL A 143 -0.55 -8.71 16.69
CA VAL A 143 0.49 -8.14 15.82
C VAL A 143 -0.18 -7.36 14.70
N PHE A 144 0.27 -6.12 14.48
CA PHE A 144 -0.17 -5.27 13.38
C PHE A 144 1.00 -5.00 12.45
N ASN A 145 1.01 -5.63 11.28
CA ASN A 145 2.03 -5.44 10.27
C ASN A 145 1.59 -4.39 9.23
N MET A 146 2.07 -3.16 9.40
CA MET A 146 1.88 -2.06 8.44
C MET A 146 3.18 -1.71 7.69
N ALA A 147 4.24 -2.50 7.83
CA ALA A 147 5.48 -2.25 7.12
C ALA A 147 5.35 -2.54 5.62
N ALA A 148 5.93 -1.65 4.83
CA ALA A 148 5.98 -1.76 3.39
C ALA A 148 7.18 -0.98 2.84
N HIS A 149 7.79 -1.52 1.79
CA HIS A 149 8.71 -0.80 0.93
C HIS A 149 7.97 -0.43 -0.37
N ILE A 150 7.63 0.85 -0.50
CA ILE A 150 6.77 1.36 -1.57
C ILE A 150 7.63 1.98 -2.68
N ARG A 151 7.82 1.23 -3.77
CA ARG A 151 8.47 1.70 -5.02
C ARG A 151 7.48 1.63 -6.17
N PHE A 152 6.56 2.60 -6.21
CA PHE A 152 5.43 2.59 -7.15
C PHE A 152 5.85 2.78 -8.61
N TYR A 153 7.01 3.38 -8.86
CA TYR A 153 7.54 3.69 -10.19
C TYR A 153 8.28 2.51 -10.84
N GLU A 154 8.55 1.43 -10.10
CA GLU A 154 9.29 0.29 -10.62
C GLU A 154 8.37 -0.77 -11.18
N ARG A 155 8.54 -1.09 -12.47
CA ARG A 155 7.82 -2.18 -13.13
C ARG A 155 8.74 -3.29 -13.64
N HIS A 156 10.04 -3.04 -13.79
CA HIS A 156 10.93 -4.04 -14.36
C HIS A 156 11.12 -5.23 -13.41
N ALA A 157 11.01 -6.46 -13.93
CA ALA A 157 11.06 -7.69 -13.13
C ALA A 157 12.38 -7.87 -12.36
N ALA A 158 13.50 -7.44 -12.96
CA ALA A 158 14.81 -7.48 -12.29
C ALA A 158 14.88 -6.65 -10.98
N LEU A 159 13.95 -5.72 -10.78
CA LEU A 159 13.88 -4.87 -9.58
C LEU A 159 12.94 -5.45 -8.51
N ILE A 160 12.22 -6.54 -8.79
CA ILE A 160 11.33 -7.21 -7.81
C ILE A 160 12.05 -7.50 -6.47
N PRO A 161 13.31 -7.99 -6.45
CA PRO A 161 14.01 -8.27 -5.19
C PRO A 161 14.10 -7.08 -4.23
N LEU A 162 14.14 -5.84 -4.75
CA LEU A 162 14.22 -4.62 -3.94
C LEU A 162 12.94 -4.38 -3.12
N SER A 163 11.77 -4.74 -3.66
CA SER A 163 10.49 -4.66 -2.94
C SER A 163 10.21 -5.95 -2.16
N ALA A 164 10.56 -7.11 -2.73
CA ALA A 164 10.25 -8.41 -2.16
C ALA A 164 10.99 -8.68 -0.84
N ARG A 165 12.21 -8.16 -0.68
CA ARG A 165 12.99 -8.29 0.57
C ARG A 165 12.22 -7.81 1.80
N VAL A 166 11.48 -6.71 1.69
CA VAL A 166 10.70 -6.17 2.82
C VAL A 166 9.26 -6.69 2.76
N ASN A 167 8.62 -6.63 1.60
CA ASN A 167 7.18 -6.91 1.50
C ASN A 167 6.86 -8.40 1.61
N VAL A 168 7.71 -9.28 1.06
CA VAL A 168 7.48 -10.74 1.03
C VAL A 168 8.28 -11.43 2.12
N GLN A 169 9.61 -11.33 2.07
CA GLN A 169 10.47 -11.97 3.08
C GLN A 169 10.20 -11.40 4.47
N GLY A 170 10.03 -10.07 4.58
CA GLY A 170 9.66 -9.47 5.85
C GLY A 170 8.30 -9.93 6.36
N ALA A 171 7.30 -10.12 5.49
CA ALA A 171 6.02 -10.70 5.90
C ALA A 171 6.18 -12.14 6.42
N GLN A 172 6.99 -12.96 5.74
CA GLN A 172 7.28 -14.33 6.20
C GLN A 172 7.99 -14.33 7.57
N ASN A 173 9.00 -13.48 7.75
CA ASN A 173 9.70 -13.35 9.03
C ASN A 173 8.72 -12.99 10.17
N ILE A 174 7.76 -12.09 9.92
CA ILE A 174 6.72 -11.75 10.89
C ILE A 174 5.81 -12.95 11.18
N ILE A 175 5.37 -13.70 10.16
CA ILE A 175 4.55 -14.91 10.36
C ILE A 175 5.28 -15.93 11.23
N ASP A 176 6.55 -16.22 10.91
CA ASP A 176 7.37 -17.17 11.66
C ASP A 176 7.56 -16.72 13.12
N ALA A 177 7.79 -15.43 13.33
CA ALA A 177 7.95 -14.86 14.67
C ALA A 177 6.63 -14.86 15.45
N CYS A 178 5.49 -14.61 14.81
CA CYS A 178 4.17 -14.72 15.42
C CYS A 178 3.94 -16.14 15.95
N ARG A 179 4.22 -17.16 15.14
CA ARG A 179 4.10 -18.57 15.55
C ARG A 179 5.01 -18.92 16.72
N LYS A 180 6.25 -18.44 16.68
CA LYS A 180 7.24 -18.69 17.74
C LYS A 180 6.82 -18.15 19.10
N VAL A 181 6.09 -17.03 19.13
CA VAL A 181 5.63 -16.39 20.37
C VAL A 181 4.15 -16.62 20.67
N ASP A 182 3.52 -17.56 19.97
CA ASP A 182 2.10 -17.90 20.13
C ASP A 182 1.17 -16.67 19.99
N ALA A 183 1.41 -15.86 18.96
CA ALA A 183 0.62 -14.68 18.70
C ALA A 183 -0.74 -15.04 18.11
N SER A 184 -1.77 -14.97 18.94
CA SER A 184 -3.16 -15.27 18.56
C SER A 184 -3.78 -14.42 17.44
N ILE A 185 -3.22 -13.24 17.09
CA ILE A 185 -3.74 -12.39 16.00
C ILE A 185 -2.60 -11.76 15.21
N LEU A 186 -2.64 -11.89 13.88
CA LEU A 186 -1.86 -11.07 12.94
C LEU A 186 -2.81 -10.28 12.03
N VAL A 187 -2.71 -8.96 12.07
CA VAL A 187 -3.35 -8.05 11.12
C VAL A 187 -2.29 -7.57 10.14
N HIS A 188 -2.36 -8.01 8.89
CA HIS A 188 -1.47 -7.55 7.82
C HIS A 188 -2.16 -6.52 6.95
N THR A 189 -1.59 -5.32 6.85
CA THR A 189 -2.14 -4.26 6.01
C THR A 189 -1.73 -4.50 4.57
N SER A 190 -2.68 -4.88 3.72
CA SER A 190 -2.47 -4.93 2.27
C SER A 190 -2.66 -3.56 1.60
N SER A 191 -2.97 -3.54 0.31
CA SER A 191 -3.17 -2.33 -0.50
C SER A 191 -4.32 -2.59 -1.47
N GLY A 192 -5.33 -1.71 -1.55
CA GLY A 192 -6.43 -1.88 -2.51
C GLY A 192 -5.96 -1.92 -3.97
N SER A 193 -4.99 -1.08 -4.28
CA SER A 193 -3.66 -1.57 -4.63
C SER A 193 -3.53 -2.75 -5.63
N VAL A 194 -3.59 -3.93 -5.03
CA VAL A 194 -3.30 -5.24 -5.62
C VAL A 194 -4.33 -5.69 -6.64
N SER A 195 -5.56 -5.18 -6.61
CA SER A 195 -6.63 -5.58 -7.52
C SER A 195 -6.63 -4.83 -8.84
N VAL A 196 -5.80 -3.80 -8.98
CA VAL A 196 -5.77 -2.96 -10.19
C VAL A 196 -4.79 -3.53 -11.21
N HIS A 197 -5.30 -3.87 -12.39
CA HIS A 197 -4.54 -4.24 -13.57
C HIS A 197 -3.77 -3.06 -14.15
N SER A 198 -2.63 -3.37 -14.77
CA SER A 198 -1.86 -2.43 -15.57
C SER A 198 -2.57 -2.11 -16.88
N SER A 199 -2.45 -0.86 -17.31
CA SER A 199 -2.93 -0.37 -18.59
C SER A 199 -1.76 0.13 -19.44
N CYS A 200 -1.86 -0.06 -20.75
CA CYS A 200 -1.00 0.63 -21.71
C CYS A 200 -1.69 1.92 -22.12
N PHE A 201 -1.08 3.06 -21.78
CA PHE A 201 -1.64 4.37 -22.09
C PHE A 201 -1.28 4.87 -23.48
N LEU A 202 -0.32 4.24 -24.16
CA LEU A 202 -0.03 4.50 -25.56
C LEU A 202 -1.06 3.77 -26.43
N LEU A 203 -2.00 4.51 -27.01
CA LEU A 203 -3.10 3.96 -27.80
C LEU A 203 -2.77 3.90 -29.28
N TRP A 204 -3.24 2.86 -29.96
CA TRP A 204 -3.28 2.87 -31.42
C TRP A 204 -4.32 3.89 -31.92
N PRO A 205 -4.18 4.45 -33.13
CA PRO A 205 -5.11 5.45 -33.67
C PRO A 205 -6.59 5.04 -33.64
N TRP A 206 -6.87 3.74 -33.79
CA TRP A 206 -8.23 3.16 -33.77
C TRP A 206 -8.74 2.78 -32.37
N GLN A 207 -7.94 2.92 -31.32
CA GLN A 207 -8.38 2.68 -29.94
C GLN A 207 -8.97 3.96 -29.34
N GLU A 208 -10.07 3.83 -28.61
CA GLU A 208 -10.73 4.94 -27.91
C GLU A 208 -10.29 5.07 -26.45
N GLU A 209 -9.95 3.95 -25.81
CA GLU A 209 -9.52 3.91 -24.40
C GLU A 209 -8.49 2.78 -24.15
N PRO A 210 -7.66 2.90 -23.09
CA PRO A 210 -6.78 1.83 -22.65
C PRO A 210 -7.55 0.57 -22.22
N LYS A 211 -6.92 -0.60 -22.43
CA LYS A 211 -7.40 -1.83 -21.77
C LYS A 211 -7.31 -1.65 -20.25
N HIS A 212 -8.34 -2.09 -19.53
CA HIS A 212 -8.46 -1.95 -18.07
C HIS A 212 -8.47 -0.48 -17.57
N PHE A 213 -8.88 0.47 -18.40
CA PHE A 213 -8.97 1.88 -17.96
C PHE A 213 -10.03 2.08 -16.87
N VAL A 214 -11.16 1.37 -16.98
CA VAL A 214 -12.18 1.28 -15.93
C VAL A 214 -12.24 -0.16 -15.45
N GLN A 215 -12.10 -0.35 -14.14
CA GLN A 215 -12.05 -1.67 -13.51
C GLN A 215 -13.07 -1.72 -12.38
N VAL A 216 -13.99 -2.67 -12.45
CA VAL A 216 -14.92 -2.96 -11.36
C VAL A 216 -14.23 -3.98 -10.46
N ILE A 217 -14.09 -3.62 -9.19
CA ILE A 217 -13.48 -4.48 -8.17
C ILE A 217 -14.60 -4.94 -7.25
N ASN A 218 -14.63 -6.24 -6.98
CA ASN A 218 -15.54 -6.89 -6.05
C ASN A 218 -14.73 -7.86 -5.15
N ASP A 219 -15.42 -8.68 -4.37
CA ASP A 219 -14.80 -9.63 -3.45
C ASP A 219 -14.31 -10.92 -4.13
N ASP A 220 -14.45 -11.03 -5.45
CA ASP A 220 -13.96 -12.20 -6.19
C ASP A 220 -12.45 -12.12 -6.39
N ASP A 221 -11.76 -13.24 -6.19
CA ASP A 221 -10.32 -13.35 -6.44
C ASP A 221 -10.02 -13.41 -7.95
N GLU A 222 -10.98 -13.74 -8.82
CA GLU A 222 -10.78 -13.87 -10.28
C GLU A 222 -10.23 -12.60 -10.96
N PRO A 223 -10.82 -11.40 -10.78
CA PRO A 223 -10.35 -10.19 -11.43
C PRO A 223 -8.99 -9.69 -10.93
N ILE A 224 -8.44 -10.26 -9.85
CA ILE A 224 -7.15 -9.81 -9.30
C ILE A 224 -5.99 -10.25 -10.23
N PRO A 225 -5.07 -9.34 -10.60
CA PRO A 225 -3.87 -9.68 -11.38
C PRO A 225 -3.11 -10.89 -10.80
N LYS A 226 -2.68 -11.80 -11.68
CA LYS A 226 -2.01 -13.06 -11.26
C LYS A 226 -0.54 -13.09 -11.61
N THR A 227 -0.16 -12.48 -12.74
CA THR A 227 1.23 -12.47 -13.20
C THR A 227 1.83 -11.08 -13.07
N HIS A 228 3.16 -11.01 -12.89
CA HIS A 228 3.86 -9.74 -12.65
C HIS A 228 3.56 -8.66 -13.71
N LYS A 229 3.48 -9.03 -15.00
CA LYS A 229 3.17 -8.11 -16.11
C LYS A 229 1.81 -7.42 -15.99
N ASP A 230 0.86 -8.06 -15.31
CA ASP A 230 -0.50 -7.57 -15.11
C ASP A 230 -0.54 -6.53 -13.99
N PHE A 231 0.46 -6.50 -13.11
CA PHE A 231 0.63 -5.44 -12.12
C PHE A 231 1.37 -4.27 -12.75
N PHE A 232 0.97 -3.05 -12.39
CA PHE A 232 1.68 -1.87 -12.86
C PHE A 232 2.90 -1.48 -12.03
N SER A 233 3.15 -2.15 -10.90
CA SER A 233 4.35 -1.94 -10.10
C SER A 233 4.79 -3.19 -9.34
N ASN A 234 6.08 -3.28 -9.05
CA ASN A 234 6.69 -4.31 -8.21
C ASN A 234 6.15 -4.28 -6.78
N TYR A 235 5.81 -3.09 -6.27
CA TYR A 235 5.16 -2.94 -4.97
C TYR A 235 3.85 -3.74 -4.91
N ARG A 236 2.97 -3.58 -5.90
CA ARG A 236 1.66 -4.28 -5.94
C ARG A 236 1.82 -5.77 -6.07
N TYR A 237 2.69 -6.21 -6.97
CA TYR A 237 3.01 -7.62 -7.14
C TYR A 237 3.49 -8.23 -5.82
N THR A 238 4.44 -7.59 -5.14
CA THR A 238 5.00 -8.10 -3.87
C THR A 238 4.02 -8.01 -2.71
N LYS A 239 3.11 -7.03 -2.68
CA LYS A 239 2.01 -7.01 -1.70
C LYS A 239 1.02 -8.16 -1.92
N ARG A 240 0.69 -8.49 -3.17
CA ARG A 240 -0.13 -9.67 -3.46
C ARG A 240 0.55 -10.97 -3.00
N GLN A 241 1.86 -11.11 -3.21
CA GLN A 241 2.59 -12.27 -2.70
C GLN A 241 2.52 -12.36 -1.16
N ALA A 242 2.66 -11.23 -0.48
CA ALA A 242 2.50 -11.16 0.98
C ALA A 242 1.09 -11.55 1.44
N GLU A 243 0.03 -11.11 0.75
CA GLU A 243 -1.35 -11.52 1.04
C GLU A 243 -1.52 -13.04 0.97
N ILE A 244 -0.94 -13.68 -0.05
CA ILE A 244 -1.03 -15.13 -0.23
C ILE A 244 -0.37 -15.84 0.96
N LEU A 245 0.80 -15.38 1.39
CA LEU A 245 1.50 -15.93 2.57
C LEU A 245 0.67 -15.76 3.85
N VAL A 246 0.14 -14.56 4.08
CA VAL A 246 -0.65 -14.28 5.31
C VAL A 246 -1.96 -15.05 5.32
N ARG A 247 -2.67 -15.12 4.18
CA ARG A 247 -3.90 -15.92 4.06
C ARG A 247 -3.61 -17.41 4.25
N GLY A 248 -2.50 -17.90 3.71
CA GLY A 248 -2.05 -19.28 3.87
C GLY A 248 -1.50 -19.61 5.25
N ALA A 249 -1.20 -18.61 6.09
CA ALA A 249 -0.78 -18.83 7.46
C ALA A 249 -1.97 -19.00 8.43
N ASN A 250 -3.19 -18.69 7.98
CA ASN A 250 -4.40 -18.85 8.76
C ASN A 250 -4.97 -20.27 8.56
N ASP A 251 -4.48 -21.21 9.36
CA ASP A 251 -4.87 -22.63 9.36
C ASP A 251 -6.15 -22.85 10.18
N ALA A 252 -6.61 -24.12 10.29
CA ALA A 252 -7.86 -24.47 10.99
C ALA A 252 -7.89 -24.08 12.48
N ASP A 253 -6.72 -23.98 13.12
CA ASP A 253 -6.56 -23.63 14.53
C ASP A 253 -6.14 -22.15 14.75
N GLY A 254 -6.09 -21.35 13.68
CA GLY A 254 -5.55 -19.99 13.70
C GLY A 254 -4.12 -19.91 13.16
N LEU A 255 -3.36 -18.93 13.63
CA LEU A 255 -2.02 -18.59 13.13
C LEU A 255 -0.91 -19.46 13.71
#